data_AF-A0A382SCQ6-F1
#
_entry.id   AF-A0A382SCQ6-F1
#
_cell.length_a   1.000
_cell.length_b   1.000
_cell.length_c   1.000
_cell.angle_alpha   90.00
_cell.angle_beta   90.00
_cell.angle_gamma   90.00
#
_symmetry.space_group_name_H-M   'P 1'
#
loop_
_entity.id
_entity.type
_entity.pdbx_description
1 polymer ?
#
loop_
_entity_poly.entity_id
_entity_poly.type
_entity_poly.pdbx_seq_one_letter_code
_entity_poly.pdbx_strand_id
1 'polypeptide(L)'
;VTLLNSKPSNTGEYIQDRNWKFDVSKAEELLEEYSKEVYSFDASTYAKKLTGHTLMVNMLMLGNAYEKGLLPLRESSMMEAIEVNGTMVDVNKKAWFFGRYLATDEGIAKINKAIDFTPVETATGAFNDRFMRLIKYQGTSYAQEYLNLVKKAKAIDASLNKTEFSDAVMQNLYKLMAYKDEYEVARLWSETLNGFNNDFYEIKGVNFHMSLPWQRKSKRKTRLPKYTKVFFNMLKHGKKLRGTKFDLLGYSYERKLERKIRDHYIFLIYQWFSEIKESNYERIVDLAKEPENIRGFGYIKLNSIKQSALFN
;
A
#
# COMPACT_ATOMS: atom_id res chain seq x y z
N VAL A 1 -19.55 -4.52 -26.31
CA VAL A 1 -19.57 -5.20 -25.00
C VAL A 1 -18.23 -4.96 -24.35
N THR A 2 -18.22 -4.59 -23.08
CA THR A 2 -17.01 -4.23 -22.33
C THR A 2 -16.93 -5.10 -21.09
N LEU A 3 -15.73 -5.64 -20.81
CA LEU A 3 -15.43 -6.32 -19.55
C LEU A 3 -14.43 -5.47 -18.77
N LEU A 4 -14.83 -5.01 -17.59
CA LEU A 4 -14.09 -4.08 -16.76
C LEU A 4 -13.60 -4.76 -15.48
N ASN A 5 -12.31 -4.61 -15.19
CA ASN A 5 -11.79 -4.85 -13.84
C ASN A 5 -12.07 -3.60 -12.99
N SER A 6 -13.00 -3.69 -12.04
CA SER A 6 -13.44 -2.54 -11.23
C SER A 6 -12.41 -2.11 -10.19
N LYS A 7 -11.31 -2.86 -10.00
CA LYS A 7 -10.22 -2.42 -9.14
C LYS A 7 -9.41 -1.30 -9.81
N PRO A 8 -9.32 -0.10 -9.20
CA PRO A 8 -8.56 0.99 -9.78
C PRO A 8 -7.08 0.64 -9.86
N SER A 9 -6.44 1.05 -10.95
CA SER A 9 -5.00 0.98 -11.12
C SER A 9 -4.41 2.39 -11.15
N ASN A 10 -3.18 2.54 -10.67
CA ASN A 10 -2.49 3.82 -10.74
C ASN A 10 -2.04 4.06 -12.19
N THR A 11 -2.42 5.20 -12.76
CA THR A 11 -2.02 5.61 -14.11
C THR A 11 -0.80 6.55 -14.06
N GLY A 12 -0.31 6.95 -15.23
CA GLY A 12 0.76 7.94 -15.34
C GLY A 12 0.42 9.30 -14.72
N GLU A 13 -0.87 9.63 -14.60
CA GLU A 13 -1.35 10.89 -14.00
C GLU A 13 -0.88 11.05 -12.55
N TYR A 14 -0.74 9.92 -11.83
CA TYR A 14 -0.21 9.88 -10.48
C TYR A 14 1.21 10.48 -10.35
N ILE A 15 1.98 10.49 -11.45
CA ILE A 15 3.32 11.08 -11.48
C ILE A 15 3.23 12.63 -11.44
N GLN A 16 2.21 13.20 -12.08
CA GLN A 16 1.98 14.64 -12.15
C GLN A 16 1.19 15.14 -10.94
N ASP A 17 0.08 14.48 -10.62
CA ASP A 17 -0.74 14.75 -9.44
C ASP A 17 -0.68 13.58 -8.44
N ARG A 18 -0.04 13.84 -7.30
CA ARG A 18 0.14 12.86 -6.22
C ARG A 18 -1.14 12.56 -5.45
N ASN A 19 -2.17 13.39 -5.59
CA ASN A 19 -3.49 13.20 -4.98
C ASN A 19 -4.49 12.56 -5.94
N TRP A 20 -4.08 12.36 -7.20
CA TRP A 20 -4.94 11.76 -8.20
C TRP A 20 -5.43 10.39 -7.76
N LYS A 21 -6.74 10.20 -7.85
CA LYS A 21 -7.41 8.92 -7.65
C LYS A 21 -8.23 8.63 -8.89
N PHE A 22 -8.15 7.41 -9.39
CA PHE A 22 -9.00 6.98 -10.48
C PHE A 22 -10.44 6.86 -9.98
N ASP A 23 -11.35 7.59 -10.62
CA ASP A 23 -12.78 7.53 -10.34
C ASP A 23 -13.39 6.37 -11.12
N VAL A 24 -13.53 5.22 -10.45
CA VAL A 24 -14.08 4.00 -11.05
C VAL A 24 -15.55 4.20 -11.42
N SER A 25 -16.33 4.85 -10.56
CA SER A 25 -17.77 5.06 -10.79
C SER A 25 -18.01 5.90 -12.03
N LYS A 26 -17.27 7.00 -12.18
CA LYS A 26 -17.36 7.82 -13.39
C LYS A 26 -16.89 7.08 -14.65
N ALA A 27 -15.88 6.22 -14.52
CA ALA A 27 -15.44 5.38 -15.64
C ALA A 27 -16.49 4.31 -16.02
N GLU A 28 -17.16 3.72 -15.03
CA GLU A 28 -18.28 2.79 -15.25
C GLU A 28 -19.44 3.48 -15.96
N GLU A 29 -19.88 4.65 -15.48
CA GLU A 29 -20.93 5.47 -16.11
C GLU A 29 -20.62 5.76 -17.59
N LEU A 30 -19.39 6.20 -17.89
CA LEU A 30 -18.96 6.43 -19.27
C LEU A 30 -18.96 5.15 -20.11
N LEU A 31 -18.52 4.02 -19.55
CA LEU A 31 -18.52 2.76 -20.28
C LEU A 31 -19.95 2.27 -20.54
N GLU A 32 -20.88 2.49 -19.63
CA GLU A 32 -22.30 2.16 -19.80
C GLU A 32 -22.95 3.02 -20.89
N GLU A 33 -22.56 4.30 -21.02
CA GLU A 33 -23.04 5.20 -22.08
C GLU A 33 -22.59 4.77 -23.48
N TYR A 34 -21.31 4.38 -23.62
CA TYR A 34 -20.70 4.11 -24.94
C TYR A 34 -20.55 2.63 -25.31
N SER A 35 -20.92 1.70 -24.42
CA SER A 35 -20.85 0.26 -24.68
C SER A 35 -22.25 -0.35 -24.76
N LYS A 36 -22.45 -1.30 -25.68
CA LYS A 36 -23.71 -2.07 -25.75
C LYS A 36 -24.10 -2.74 -24.41
N GLU A 37 -23.10 -3.32 -23.74
CA GLU A 37 -23.22 -4.03 -22.47
C GLU A 37 -21.89 -3.86 -21.71
N VAL A 38 -21.96 -3.72 -20.39
CA VAL A 38 -20.80 -3.64 -19.50
C VAL A 38 -20.91 -4.73 -18.45
N TYR A 39 -19.86 -5.52 -18.30
CA TYR A 39 -19.69 -6.46 -17.20
C TYR A 39 -18.53 -5.96 -16.34
N SER A 40 -18.75 -5.72 -15.05
CA SER A 40 -17.69 -5.30 -14.12
C SER A 40 -17.58 -6.20 -12.90
N PHE A 41 -16.35 -6.43 -12.45
CA PHE A 41 -16.05 -7.11 -11.19
C PHE A 41 -14.59 -6.87 -10.77
N ASP A 42 -14.26 -7.11 -9.49
CA ASP A 42 -12.89 -6.95 -8.96
C ASP A 42 -12.00 -8.15 -9.37
N ALA A 43 -11.69 -8.23 -10.66
CA ALA A 43 -10.87 -9.28 -11.24
C ALA A 43 -9.48 -9.36 -10.57
N SER A 44 -8.92 -8.21 -10.18
CA SER A 44 -7.62 -8.12 -9.51
C SER A 44 -7.57 -8.79 -8.15
N THR A 45 -8.59 -8.63 -7.32
CA THR A 45 -8.64 -9.28 -6.02
C THR A 45 -8.95 -10.78 -6.16
N TYR A 46 -9.84 -11.17 -7.08
CA TYR A 46 -10.08 -12.59 -7.37
C TYR A 46 -8.81 -13.29 -7.88
N ALA A 47 -8.11 -12.71 -8.86
CA ALA A 47 -6.89 -13.29 -9.41
C ALA A 47 -5.85 -13.56 -8.32
N LYS A 48 -5.62 -12.57 -7.44
CA LYS A 48 -4.69 -12.72 -6.32
C LYS A 48 -5.13 -13.80 -5.33
N LYS A 49 -6.40 -13.84 -4.93
CA LYS A 49 -6.90 -14.80 -3.94
C LYS A 49 -6.95 -16.24 -4.48
N LEU A 50 -7.33 -16.42 -5.75
CA LEU A 50 -7.56 -17.74 -6.35
C LEU A 50 -6.29 -18.39 -6.90
N THR A 51 -5.37 -17.57 -7.42
CA THR A 51 -4.17 -18.08 -8.07
C THR A 51 -2.90 -17.83 -7.25
N GLY A 52 -2.94 -16.88 -6.32
CA GLY A 52 -1.75 -16.36 -5.64
C GLY A 52 -1.09 -15.18 -6.36
N HIS A 53 -1.43 -14.94 -7.65
CA HIS A 53 -0.73 -13.98 -8.49
C HIS A 53 -1.69 -12.90 -9.02
N THR A 54 -1.38 -11.62 -8.76
CA THR A 54 -2.16 -10.50 -9.36
C THR A 54 -2.00 -10.42 -10.87
N LEU A 55 -0.93 -10.96 -11.45
CA LEU A 55 -0.70 -10.94 -12.91
C LEU A 55 -1.71 -11.79 -13.69
N MET A 56 -2.45 -12.68 -13.02
CA MET A 56 -3.42 -13.58 -13.64
C MET A 56 -4.76 -12.92 -13.99
N VAL A 57 -4.91 -11.62 -13.73
CA VAL A 57 -6.12 -10.85 -14.05
C VAL A 57 -6.53 -11.02 -15.51
N ASN A 58 -5.57 -10.95 -16.43
CA ASN A 58 -5.87 -11.04 -17.86
C ASN A 58 -6.47 -12.42 -18.22
N MET A 59 -5.88 -13.51 -17.74
CA MET A 59 -6.43 -14.86 -17.98
C MET A 59 -7.78 -15.07 -17.33
N LEU A 60 -7.95 -14.54 -16.11
CA LEU A 60 -9.22 -14.62 -15.40
C LEU A 60 -10.32 -13.84 -16.13
N MET A 61 -10.02 -12.64 -16.63
CA MET A 61 -10.96 -11.85 -17.44
C MET A 61 -11.26 -12.53 -18.78
N LEU A 62 -10.26 -13.13 -19.44
CA LEU A 62 -10.46 -13.87 -20.69
C LEU A 62 -11.37 -15.10 -20.49
N GLY A 63 -11.19 -15.86 -19.40
CA GLY A 63 -12.07 -16.96 -19.05
C GLY A 63 -13.51 -16.51 -18.80
N ASN A 64 -13.67 -15.36 -18.11
CA ASN A 64 -14.98 -14.76 -17.88
C ASN A 64 -15.67 -14.36 -19.19
N ALA A 65 -14.94 -13.68 -20.08
CA ALA A 65 -15.43 -13.29 -21.39
C ALA A 65 -15.82 -14.50 -22.26
N TYR A 66 -15.03 -15.57 -22.21
CA TYR A 66 -15.32 -16.82 -22.93
C TYR A 66 -16.63 -17.45 -22.47
N GLU A 67 -16.83 -17.60 -21.16
CA GLU A 67 -18.05 -18.22 -20.62
C GLU A 67 -19.30 -17.37 -20.91
N LYS A 68 -19.15 -16.05 -21.03
CA LYS A 68 -20.22 -15.14 -21.49
C LYS A 68 -20.44 -15.15 -23.01
N GLY A 69 -19.70 -15.97 -23.77
CA GLY A 69 -19.82 -16.06 -25.23
C GLY A 69 -19.26 -14.86 -25.98
N LEU A 70 -18.39 -14.05 -25.35
CA LEU A 70 -17.83 -12.83 -25.94
C LEU A 70 -16.58 -13.08 -26.80
N LEU A 71 -16.02 -14.29 -26.74
CA LEU A 71 -14.81 -14.67 -27.47
C LEU A 71 -15.13 -15.78 -28.49
N PRO A 72 -14.91 -15.56 -29.80
CA PRO A 72 -15.21 -16.54 -30.85
C PRO A 72 -14.05 -17.53 -31.02
N LEU A 73 -13.70 -18.24 -29.95
CA LEU A 73 -12.61 -19.22 -29.95
C LEU A 73 -13.07 -20.55 -29.35
N ARG A 74 -12.34 -21.63 -29.63
CA ARG A 74 -12.55 -22.92 -28.98
C ARG A 74 -11.73 -22.97 -27.69
N GLU A 75 -12.27 -23.56 -26.63
CA GLU A 75 -11.51 -23.78 -25.39
C GLU A 75 -10.19 -24.53 -25.65
N SER A 76 -10.19 -25.53 -26.54
CA SER A 76 -8.99 -26.28 -26.89
C SER A 76 -7.87 -25.37 -27.44
N SER A 77 -8.24 -24.38 -28.27
CA SER A 77 -7.29 -23.40 -28.82
C SER A 77 -6.71 -22.49 -27.73
N MET A 78 -7.51 -22.12 -26.72
CA MET A 78 -6.98 -21.36 -25.59
C MET A 78 -6.04 -22.20 -24.73
N MET A 79 -6.39 -23.46 -24.45
CA MET A 79 -5.54 -24.37 -23.69
C MET A 79 -4.19 -24.58 -24.38
N GLU A 80 -4.20 -24.82 -25.69
CA GLU A 80 -2.99 -24.95 -26.51
C GLU A 80 -2.17 -23.66 -26.51
N ALA A 81 -2.80 -22.49 -26.68
CA ALA A 81 -2.10 -21.21 -26.65
C ALA A 81 -1.41 -20.96 -25.29
N ILE A 82 -2.04 -21.34 -24.18
CA ILE A 82 -1.45 -21.26 -22.84
C ILE A 82 -0.24 -22.20 -22.73
N GLU A 83 -0.34 -23.41 -23.26
CA GLU A 83 0.78 -24.38 -23.28
C GLU A 83 1.95 -23.89 -24.13
N VAL A 84 1.69 -23.39 -25.34
CA VAL A 84 2.70 -22.88 -26.27
C VAL A 84 3.43 -21.65 -25.70
N ASN A 85 2.74 -20.78 -24.95
CA ASN A 85 3.37 -19.65 -24.27
C ASN A 85 4.35 -20.11 -23.15
N GLY A 86 4.18 -21.32 -22.63
CA GLY A 86 5.12 -21.99 -21.72
C GLY A 86 5.29 -21.38 -20.32
N THR A 87 4.76 -20.17 -20.08
CA THR A 87 4.98 -19.44 -18.82
C THR A 87 3.85 -19.74 -17.82
N MET A 88 4.18 -20.30 -16.66
CA MET A 88 3.22 -20.61 -15.59
C MET A 88 1.94 -21.30 -16.12
N VAL A 89 2.11 -22.30 -16.99
CA VAL A 89 1.01 -22.95 -17.74
C VAL A 89 -0.14 -23.35 -16.82
N ASP A 90 0.14 -24.07 -15.73
CA ASP A 90 -0.89 -24.53 -14.80
C ASP A 90 -1.63 -23.40 -14.10
N VAL A 91 -0.93 -22.31 -13.78
CA VAL A 91 -1.53 -21.14 -13.13
C VAL A 91 -2.43 -20.39 -14.11
N ASN A 92 -1.99 -20.21 -15.36
CA ASN A 92 -2.80 -19.58 -16.41
C ASN A 92 -4.06 -20.43 -16.72
N LYS A 93 -3.93 -21.77 -16.78
CA LYS A 93 -5.08 -22.67 -16.92
C LYS A 93 -6.05 -22.53 -15.75
N LYS A 94 -5.55 -22.55 -14.50
CA LYS A 94 -6.39 -22.32 -13.31
C LYS A 94 -7.10 -20.96 -13.35
N ALA A 95 -6.37 -19.90 -13.70
CA ALA A 95 -6.93 -18.55 -13.82
C ALA A 95 -8.04 -18.50 -14.87
N TRP A 96 -7.84 -19.12 -16.03
CA TRP A 96 -8.86 -19.27 -17.07
C TRP A 96 -10.10 -19.98 -16.54
N PHE A 97 -9.95 -21.16 -15.92
CA PHE A 97 -11.08 -21.93 -15.39
C PHE A 97 -11.85 -21.17 -14.30
N PHE A 98 -11.15 -20.48 -13.39
CA PHE A 98 -11.80 -19.62 -12.40
C PHE A 98 -12.51 -18.44 -13.04
N GLY A 99 -11.93 -17.84 -14.07
CA GLY A 99 -12.54 -16.79 -14.87
C GLY A 99 -13.90 -17.21 -15.41
N ARG A 100 -13.97 -18.42 -15.99
CA ARG A 100 -15.21 -19.02 -16.49
C ARG A 100 -16.23 -19.19 -15.37
N TYR A 101 -15.83 -19.74 -14.22
CA TYR A 101 -16.72 -19.88 -13.07
C TYR A 101 -17.27 -18.53 -12.57
N LEU A 102 -16.43 -17.49 -12.54
CA LEU A 102 -16.81 -16.14 -12.15
C LEU A 102 -17.76 -15.43 -13.14
N ALA A 103 -18.04 -16.02 -14.30
CA ALA A 103 -19.02 -15.48 -15.24
C ALA A 103 -20.48 -15.78 -14.85
N THR A 104 -20.69 -16.72 -13.91
CA THR A 104 -22.01 -17.19 -13.47
C THR A 104 -22.26 -16.85 -12.01
N ASP A 105 -23.52 -16.55 -11.65
CA ASP A 105 -23.89 -16.22 -10.27
C ASP A 105 -23.62 -17.37 -9.31
N GLU A 106 -23.86 -18.61 -9.76
CA GLU A 106 -23.57 -19.82 -8.98
C GLU A 106 -22.07 -19.96 -8.70
N GLY A 107 -21.23 -19.73 -9.72
CA GLY A 107 -19.79 -19.82 -9.58
C GLY A 107 -19.21 -18.74 -8.68
N ILE A 108 -19.72 -17.50 -8.78
CA ILE A 108 -19.38 -16.40 -7.87
C ILE A 108 -19.73 -16.77 -6.42
N ALA A 109 -20.95 -17.26 -6.17
CA ALA A 109 -21.40 -17.63 -4.83
C ALA A 109 -20.52 -18.74 -4.21
N LYS A 110 -20.19 -19.78 -4.99
CA LYS A 110 -19.30 -20.87 -4.57
C LYS A 110 -17.89 -20.36 -4.25
N ILE A 111 -17.32 -19.51 -5.10
CA ILE A 111 -15.99 -18.95 -4.90
C ILE A 111 -15.94 -18.07 -3.66
N ASN A 112 -16.91 -17.15 -3.51
CA ASN A 112 -16.93 -16.22 -2.38
C ASN A 112 -17.03 -16.93 -1.04
N LYS A 113 -17.82 -18.02 -0.97
CA LYS A 113 -17.88 -18.89 0.20
C LYS A 113 -16.55 -19.57 0.51
N ALA A 114 -15.77 -19.93 -0.51
CA ALA A 114 -14.49 -20.63 -0.34
C ALA A 114 -13.33 -19.71 0.06
N ILE A 115 -13.32 -18.44 -0.40
CA ILE A 115 -12.18 -17.51 -0.22
C ILE A 115 -12.40 -16.43 0.85
N ASP A 116 -13.48 -16.55 1.64
CA ASP A 116 -13.93 -15.60 2.66
C ASP A 116 -13.78 -14.15 2.17
N PHE A 117 -14.48 -13.84 1.06
CA PHE A 117 -14.41 -12.52 0.45
C PHE A 117 -15.23 -11.52 1.27
N THR A 118 -14.59 -10.90 2.27
CA THR A 118 -15.08 -9.66 2.90
C THR A 118 -14.49 -8.46 2.16
N PRO A 119 -15.30 -7.65 1.45
CA PRO A 119 -14.86 -6.36 0.96
C PRO A 119 -14.85 -5.34 2.11
N VAL A 120 -13.98 -4.34 1.99
CA VAL A 120 -13.82 -3.13 2.81
C VAL A 120 -12.88 -3.26 4.02
N GLU A 121 -11.73 -2.58 3.90
CA GLU A 121 -10.97 -2.06 5.04
C GLU A 121 -11.90 -1.12 5.84
N THR A 122 -12.61 -1.64 6.83
CA THR A 122 -13.33 -0.79 7.78
C THR A 122 -12.32 0.11 8.50
N ALA A 123 -12.74 1.29 8.99
CA ALA A 123 -11.90 2.17 9.81
C ALA A 123 -11.24 1.41 10.99
N THR A 124 -11.93 0.41 11.54
CA THR A 124 -11.42 -0.52 12.55
C THR A 124 -10.30 -1.43 12.01
N GLY A 125 -10.45 -1.95 10.78
CA GLY A 125 -9.42 -2.72 10.09
C GLY A 125 -8.17 -1.90 9.79
N ALA A 126 -8.34 -0.66 9.33
CA ALA A 126 -7.25 0.27 9.04
C ALA A 126 -6.45 0.65 10.31
N PHE A 127 -7.14 0.79 11.44
CA PHE A 127 -6.52 1.05 12.74
C PHE A 127 -5.70 -0.15 13.24
N ASN A 128 -6.28 -1.35 13.21
CA ASN A 128 -5.62 -2.58 13.62
C ASN A 128 -4.41 -2.91 12.74
N ASP A 129 -4.51 -2.68 11.43
CA ASP A 129 -3.38 -2.85 10.50
C ASP A 129 -2.19 -1.95 10.87
N ARG A 130 -2.42 -0.65 11.11
CA ARG A 130 -1.37 0.30 11.53
C ARG A 130 -0.71 -0.13 12.84
N PHE A 131 -1.51 -0.54 13.82
CA PHE A 131 -1.00 -1.05 15.10
C PHE A 131 -0.09 -2.27 14.89
N MET A 132 -0.55 -3.27 14.14
CA MET A 132 0.22 -4.48 13.85
C MET A 132 1.50 -4.18 13.05
N ARG A 133 1.46 -3.21 12.14
CA ARG A 133 2.64 -2.73 11.42
C ARG A 133 3.64 -2.05 12.35
N LEU A 134 3.19 -1.26 13.33
CA LEU A 134 4.09 -0.64 14.31
C LEU A 134 4.75 -1.68 15.24
N ILE A 135 4.05 -2.77 15.58
CA ILE A 135 4.64 -3.91 16.31
C ILE A 135 5.80 -4.50 15.50
N LYS A 136 5.57 -4.75 14.21
CA LYS A 136 6.61 -5.26 13.31
C LYS A 136 7.76 -4.25 13.16
N TYR A 137 7.44 -2.97 13.02
CA TYR A 137 8.38 -1.88 12.82
C TYR A 137 9.36 -1.70 13.99
N GLN A 138 8.86 -1.56 15.22
CA GLN A 138 9.72 -1.30 16.40
C GLN A 138 9.39 -2.24 17.57
N GLY A 139 8.11 -2.52 17.83
CA GLY A 139 7.70 -3.44 18.90
C GLY A 139 6.40 -3.01 19.57
N THR A 140 5.95 -3.83 20.53
CA THR A 140 4.64 -3.65 21.20
C THR A 140 4.54 -2.34 21.97
N SER A 141 5.57 -1.96 22.74
CA SER A 141 5.56 -0.69 23.50
C SER A 141 5.42 0.52 22.57
N TYR A 142 6.10 0.51 21.43
CA TYR A 142 6.02 1.59 20.44
C TYR A 142 4.64 1.68 19.77
N ALA A 143 4.04 0.52 19.46
CA ALA A 143 2.68 0.45 18.93
C ALA A 143 1.62 0.87 19.97
N GLN A 144 1.89 0.61 21.26
CA GLN A 144 1.00 0.98 22.36
C GLN A 144 0.93 2.50 22.55
N GLU A 145 2.04 3.21 22.38
CA GLU A 145 2.08 4.68 22.41
C GLU A 145 1.14 5.27 21.35
N TYR A 146 1.25 4.79 20.11
CA TYR A 146 0.33 5.14 19.02
C TYR A 146 -1.14 4.84 19.38
N LEU A 147 -1.42 3.64 19.88
CA LEU A 147 -2.76 3.20 20.27
C LEU A 147 -3.37 4.11 21.35
N ASN A 148 -2.57 4.51 22.34
CA ASN A 148 -3.02 5.36 23.44
C ASN A 148 -3.39 6.78 22.94
N LEU A 149 -2.53 7.37 22.08
CA LEU A 149 -2.78 8.70 21.51
C LEU A 149 -4.05 8.71 20.65
N VAL A 150 -4.21 7.71 19.77
CA VAL A 150 -5.42 7.65 18.91
C VAL A 150 -6.69 7.39 19.74
N LYS A 151 -6.64 6.52 20.76
CA LYS A 151 -7.79 6.31 21.65
C LYS A 151 -8.21 7.58 22.37
N LYS A 152 -7.24 8.37 22.83
CA LYS A 152 -7.52 9.65 23.49
C LYS A 152 -8.11 10.67 22.51
N ALA A 153 -7.60 10.74 21.28
CA ALA A 153 -8.19 11.57 20.22
C ALA A 153 -9.63 11.16 19.92
N LYS A 154 -9.92 9.85 19.80
CA LYS A 154 -11.28 9.34 19.59
C LYS A 154 -12.24 9.68 20.73
N ALA A 155 -11.78 9.66 21.98
CA ALA A 155 -12.61 10.02 23.12
C ALA A 155 -12.99 11.51 23.11
N ILE A 156 -12.07 12.39 22.71
CA ILE A 156 -12.33 13.82 22.53
C ILE A 156 -13.35 14.04 21.41
N ASP A 157 -13.12 13.42 20.26
CA ASP A 157 -14.02 13.48 19.12
C ASP A 157 -15.43 13.01 19.46
N ALA A 158 -15.56 11.89 20.18
CA ALA A 158 -16.84 11.40 20.66
C ALA A 158 -17.56 12.41 21.57
N SER A 159 -16.83 13.15 22.41
CA SER A 159 -17.42 14.18 23.27
C SER A 159 -17.96 15.40 22.52
N LEU A 160 -17.46 15.64 21.30
CA LEU A 160 -17.87 16.73 20.41
C LEU A 160 -18.78 16.25 19.26
N ASN A 161 -19.11 14.96 19.23
CA ASN A 161 -19.83 14.31 18.12
C ASN A 161 -19.16 14.54 16.75
N LYS A 162 -17.83 14.40 16.70
CA LYS A 162 -16.96 14.56 15.53
C LYS A 162 -16.07 13.33 15.32
N THR A 163 -15.33 13.25 14.22
CA THR A 163 -14.38 12.14 13.94
C THR A 163 -13.08 12.58 13.25
N GLU A 164 -13.03 13.80 12.75
CA GLU A 164 -12.01 14.26 11.81
C GLU A 164 -10.63 14.42 12.46
N PHE A 165 -10.58 14.82 13.73
CA PHE A 165 -9.32 14.98 14.48
C PHE A 165 -8.68 13.63 14.78
N SER A 166 -9.46 12.66 15.26
CA SER A 166 -8.97 11.32 15.55
C SER A 166 -8.54 10.57 14.29
N ASP A 167 -9.22 10.79 13.16
CA ASP A 167 -8.79 10.28 11.86
C ASP A 167 -7.49 10.92 11.38
N ALA A 168 -7.35 12.24 11.51
CA ALA A 168 -6.12 12.96 11.18
C ALA A 168 -4.93 12.47 12.04
N VAL A 169 -5.13 12.35 13.36
CA VAL A 169 -4.10 11.83 14.28
C VAL A 169 -3.76 10.38 13.93
N MET A 170 -4.75 9.51 13.71
CA MET A 170 -4.55 8.11 13.34
C MET A 170 -3.69 7.97 12.08
N GLN A 171 -3.99 8.75 11.04
CA GLN A 171 -3.27 8.70 9.77
C GLN A 171 -1.86 9.27 9.89
N ASN A 172 -1.74 10.48 10.44
CA ASN A 172 -0.51 11.26 10.37
C ASN A 172 0.50 10.88 11.46
N LEU A 173 0.03 10.48 12.64
CA LEU A 173 0.91 9.93 13.67
C LEU A 173 1.58 8.65 13.18
N TYR A 174 0.81 7.72 12.59
CA TYR A 174 1.38 6.49 12.01
C TYR A 174 2.43 6.82 10.94
N LYS A 175 2.13 7.76 10.04
CA LYS A 175 3.05 8.18 8.97
C LYS A 175 4.38 8.69 9.51
N LEU A 176 4.37 9.47 10.60
CA LEU A 176 5.57 10.04 11.22
C LEU A 176 6.30 9.03 12.12
N MET A 177 5.58 8.11 12.76
CA MET A 177 6.19 7.05 13.58
C MET A 177 6.86 5.96 12.73
N ALA A 178 6.24 5.56 11.63
CA ALA A 178 6.70 4.50 10.73
C ALA A 178 7.51 5.05 9.54
N TYR A 179 8.44 5.98 9.80
CA TYR A 179 9.33 6.49 8.75
C TYR A 179 10.21 5.36 8.19
N LYS A 180 10.38 5.31 6.86
CA LYS A 180 11.16 4.26 6.21
C LYS A 180 12.65 4.52 6.38
N ASP A 181 13.23 3.90 7.40
CA ASP A 181 14.66 3.83 7.62
C ASP A 181 15.30 2.57 7.06
N GLU A 182 16.62 2.48 7.19
CA GLU A 182 17.42 1.44 6.57
C GLU A 182 17.04 0.05 7.13
N TYR A 183 16.72 -0.05 8.43
CA TYR A 183 16.26 -1.30 9.05
C TYR A 183 14.89 -1.73 8.52
N GLU A 184 13.95 -0.78 8.42
CA GLU A 184 12.60 -1.06 7.91
C GLU A 184 12.61 -1.40 6.43
N VAL A 185 13.41 -0.70 5.63
CA VAL A 185 13.63 -1.02 4.21
C VAL A 185 14.19 -2.44 4.07
N ALA A 186 15.16 -2.82 4.90
CA ALA A 186 15.73 -4.18 4.89
C ALA A 186 14.70 -5.25 5.28
N ARG A 187 13.83 -4.98 6.27
CA ARG A 187 12.73 -5.86 6.67
C ARG A 187 11.72 -6.05 5.53
N LEU A 188 11.19 -4.95 5.00
CA LEU A 188 10.21 -4.96 3.91
C LEU A 188 10.76 -5.66 2.67
N TRP A 189 12.03 -5.38 2.33
CA TRP A 189 12.68 -6.02 1.20
C TRP A 189 12.83 -7.53 1.41
N SER A 190 13.22 -7.96 2.61
CA SER A 190 13.35 -9.38 2.93
C SER A 190 12.00 -10.11 2.87
N GLU A 191 10.92 -9.49 3.35
CA GLU A 191 9.55 -10.04 3.26
C GLU A 191 9.09 -10.14 1.80
N THR A 192 9.36 -9.10 1.01
CA THR A 192 8.99 -9.08 -0.41
C THR A 192 9.75 -10.17 -1.17
N LEU A 193 11.05 -10.34 -0.90
CA LEU A 193 11.86 -11.37 -1.56
C LEU A 193 11.38 -12.79 -1.28
N ASN A 194 10.84 -13.05 -0.08
CA ASN A 194 10.24 -14.34 0.23
C ASN A 194 8.98 -14.60 -0.62
N GLY A 195 8.24 -13.56 -0.99
CA GLY A 195 7.10 -13.63 -1.91
C GLY A 195 7.48 -13.66 -3.39
N PHE A 196 8.69 -13.21 -3.76
CA PHE A 196 9.11 -13.11 -5.16
C PHE A 196 9.09 -14.44 -5.92
N ASN A 197 9.46 -15.55 -5.25
CA ASN A 197 9.40 -16.88 -5.86
C ASN A 197 7.95 -17.34 -6.12
N ASN A 198 6.99 -16.76 -5.39
CA ASN A 198 5.58 -17.03 -5.64
C ASN A 198 5.08 -16.17 -6.80
N ASP A 199 5.54 -14.93 -6.97
CA ASP A 199 4.96 -14.03 -7.98
C ASP A 199 5.62 -14.08 -9.37
N PHE A 200 6.90 -14.49 -9.45
CA PHE A 200 7.70 -14.43 -10.68
C PHE A 200 8.39 -15.77 -11.01
N TYR A 201 8.37 -16.13 -12.29
CA TYR A 201 8.99 -17.34 -12.83
C TYR A 201 10.46 -17.08 -13.23
N GLU A 202 11.35 -18.06 -13.01
CA GLU A 202 12.75 -18.06 -13.47
C GLU A 202 13.59 -16.80 -13.15
N ILE A 203 13.58 -16.37 -11.88
CA ILE A 203 14.40 -15.24 -11.45
C ILE A 203 15.90 -15.60 -11.55
N LYS A 204 16.57 -15.12 -12.60
CA LYS A 204 18.02 -15.29 -12.82
C LYS A 204 18.89 -14.60 -11.76
N GLY A 205 18.32 -13.62 -11.04
CA GLY A 205 18.95 -12.94 -9.92
C GLY A 205 18.37 -11.55 -9.68
N VAL A 206 18.69 -10.98 -8.51
CA VAL A 206 18.25 -9.64 -8.13
C VAL A 206 19.42 -8.67 -8.20
N ASN A 207 19.24 -7.56 -8.91
CA ASN A 207 20.17 -6.44 -8.92
C ASN A 207 19.63 -5.33 -8.00
N PHE A 208 20.50 -4.82 -7.14
CA PHE A 208 20.16 -3.71 -6.26
C PHE A 208 20.60 -2.41 -6.89
N HIS A 209 19.69 -1.47 -7.10
CA HIS A 209 20.03 -0.13 -7.58
C HIS A 209 19.70 0.88 -6.47
N MET A 210 20.73 1.47 -5.88
CA MET A 210 20.55 2.40 -4.74
C MET A 210 21.20 3.74 -5.02
N SER A 211 20.66 4.78 -4.38
CA SER A 211 21.34 6.07 -4.27
C SER A 211 22.26 6.03 -3.08
N LEU A 212 23.56 6.20 -3.29
CA LEU A 212 24.53 6.25 -2.20
C LEU A 212 24.44 7.59 -1.46
N PRO A 213 24.94 7.69 -0.20
CA PRO A 213 24.83 8.90 0.60
C PRO A 213 25.37 10.18 -0.07
N TRP A 214 26.36 10.06 -0.96
CA TRP A 214 26.92 11.17 -1.74
C TRP A 214 26.19 11.43 -3.07
N GLN A 215 25.30 10.53 -3.50
CA GLN A 215 24.51 10.63 -4.74
C GLN A 215 23.11 11.22 -4.53
N ARG A 216 22.79 11.79 -3.35
CA ARG A 216 21.42 12.22 -2.98
C ARG A 216 20.75 13.18 -3.96
N LYS A 217 21.51 14.01 -4.67
CA LYS A 217 20.99 14.94 -5.71
C LYS A 217 21.09 14.37 -7.13
N SER A 218 21.69 13.20 -7.31
CA SER A 218 21.88 12.57 -8.61
C SER A 218 20.69 11.70 -8.99
N LYS A 219 20.35 11.71 -10.29
CA LYS A 219 19.41 10.74 -10.88
C LYS A 219 20.06 9.35 -11.07
N ARG A 220 21.39 9.24 -11.03
CA ARG A 220 22.10 7.98 -11.20
C ARG A 220 21.95 7.09 -9.97
N LYS A 221 21.73 5.79 -10.20
CA LYS A 221 21.71 4.76 -9.16
C LYS A 221 22.93 3.86 -9.31
N THR A 222 23.58 3.54 -8.20
CA THR A 222 24.69 2.60 -8.19
C THR A 222 24.15 1.19 -8.10
N ARG A 223 24.62 0.31 -9.00
CA ARG A 223 24.36 -1.12 -8.91
C ARG A 223 25.19 -1.68 -7.76
N LEU A 224 24.51 -2.14 -6.72
CA LEU A 224 25.14 -2.85 -5.62
C LEU A 224 25.23 -4.35 -5.92
N PRO A 225 26.30 -5.01 -5.44
CA PRO A 225 26.56 -6.42 -5.71
C PRO A 225 25.59 -7.35 -4.97
N LYS A 226 25.54 -8.62 -5.40
CA LYS A 226 24.58 -9.63 -4.90
C LYS A 226 24.62 -9.82 -3.38
N TYR A 227 25.78 -9.64 -2.74
CA TYR A 227 25.93 -9.75 -1.29
C TYR A 227 25.15 -8.69 -0.49
N THR A 228 24.59 -7.68 -1.15
CA THR A 228 23.64 -6.73 -0.54
C THR A 228 22.43 -7.45 0.06
N LYS A 229 22.00 -8.59 -0.52
CA LYS A 229 20.96 -9.44 0.06
C LYS A 229 21.32 -9.95 1.44
N VAL A 230 22.58 -10.38 1.64
CA VAL A 230 23.08 -10.87 2.93
C VAL A 230 23.09 -9.73 3.94
N PHE A 231 23.58 -8.56 3.52
CA PHE A 231 23.57 -7.36 4.35
C PHE A 231 22.15 -6.97 4.80
N PHE A 232 21.16 -6.97 3.90
CA PHE A 232 19.77 -6.67 4.23
C PHE A 232 19.16 -7.72 5.16
N ASN A 233 19.51 -8.99 4.97
CA ASN A 233 19.05 -10.08 5.83
C ASN A 233 19.60 -9.96 7.27
N MET A 234 20.79 -9.38 7.45
CA MET A 234 21.32 -9.03 8.77
C MET A 234 20.63 -7.76 9.31
N LEU A 235 20.58 -6.71 8.50
CA LEU A 235 20.10 -5.39 8.89
C LEU A 235 18.63 -5.37 9.33
N LYS A 236 17.78 -6.25 8.78
CA LYS A 236 16.36 -6.36 9.17
C LYS A 236 16.14 -6.61 10.67
N HIS A 237 17.11 -7.22 11.36
CA HIS A 237 17.04 -7.46 12.81
C HIS A 237 17.51 -6.26 13.64
N GLY A 238 18.10 -5.26 13.00
CA GLY A 238 18.70 -4.08 13.62
C GLY A 238 17.70 -3.04 14.14
N LYS A 239 16.39 -3.27 14.05
CA LYS A 239 15.37 -2.32 14.55
C LYS A 239 15.56 -1.93 16.01
N LYS A 240 16.13 -2.81 16.84
CA LYS A 240 16.46 -2.50 18.25
C LYS A 240 17.55 -1.44 18.42
N LEU A 241 18.40 -1.24 17.40
CA LEU A 241 19.43 -0.22 17.41
C LEU A 241 18.84 1.17 17.18
N ARG A 242 17.68 1.28 16.53
CA ARG A 242 17.04 2.55 16.16
C ARG A 242 16.95 3.52 17.33
N GLY A 243 17.55 4.71 17.16
CA GLY A 243 17.53 5.77 18.18
C GLY A 243 18.47 5.55 19.37
N THR A 244 19.22 4.45 19.42
CA THR A 244 20.25 4.21 20.45
C THR A 244 21.59 4.85 20.04
N LYS A 245 22.56 4.89 20.98
CA LYS A 245 23.94 5.31 20.67
C LYS A 245 24.66 4.36 19.69
N PHE A 246 24.14 3.16 19.47
CA PHE A 246 24.68 2.18 18.52
C PHE A 246 24.00 2.28 17.14
N ASP A 247 23.13 3.28 16.93
CA ASP A 247 22.47 3.53 15.66
C ASP A 247 23.37 4.30 14.67
N LEU A 248 24.35 3.62 14.08
CA LEU A 248 25.27 4.25 13.14
C LEU A 248 24.55 4.89 11.94
N LEU A 249 23.50 4.25 11.43
CA LEU A 249 22.69 4.76 10.31
C LEU A 249 21.78 5.93 10.74
N GLY A 250 21.37 5.93 12.00
CA GLY A 250 20.55 6.96 12.62
C GLY A 250 21.24 8.31 12.85
N TYR A 251 22.57 8.42 12.67
CA TYR A 251 23.28 9.69 12.85
C TYR A 251 23.13 10.67 11.69
N SER A 252 22.61 10.22 10.55
CA SER A 252 22.38 11.11 9.41
C SER A 252 21.39 12.24 9.75
N TYR A 253 21.58 13.39 9.10
CA TYR A 253 20.72 14.57 9.29
C TYR A 253 19.23 14.24 9.08
N GLU A 254 18.92 13.48 8.04
CA GLU A 254 17.55 13.05 7.73
C GLU A 254 16.96 12.22 8.88
N ARG A 255 17.67 11.21 9.40
CA ARG A 255 17.16 10.38 10.50
C ARG A 255 16.95 11.16 11.79
N LYS A 256 17.85 12.11 12.10
CA LYS A 256 17.67 13.02 13.23
C LYS A 256 16.43 13.90 13.04
N LEU A 257 16.22 14.42 11.84
CA LEU A 257 15.05 15.24 11.51
C LEU A 257 13.75 14.44 11.60
N GLU A 258 13.69 13.22 11.04
CA GLU A 258 12.50 12.33 11.14
C GLU A 258 12.08 12.07 12.59
N ARG A 259 13.05 11.80 13.48
CA ARG A 259 12.76 11.65 14.91
C ARG A 259 12.28 12.95 15.53
N LYS A 260 12.94 14.08 15.22
CA LYS A 260 12.55 15.39 15.72
C LYS A 260 11.12 15.77 15.31
N ILE A 261 10.73 15.58 14.04
CA ILE A 261 9.37 15.92 13.58
C ILE A 261 8.32 14.98 14.20
N ARG A 262 8.64 13.69 14.37
CA ARG A 262 7.77 12.74 15.06
C ARG A 262 7.53 13.18 16.50
N ASP A 263 8.61 13.45 17.23
CA ASP A 263 8.54 13.82 18.65
C ASP A 263 7.82 15.16 18.83
N HIS A 264 8.06 16.11 17.91
CA HIS A 264 7.35 17.38 17.90
C HIS A 264 5.85 17.22 17.61
N TYR A 265 5.47 16.37 16.65
CA TYR A 265 4.07 16.10 16.37
C TYR A 265 3.36 15.40 17.53
N ILE A 266 4.02 14.46 18.21
CA ILE A 266 3.50 13.85 19.44
C ILE A 266 3.28 14.91 20.52
N PHE A 267 4.24 15.82 20.70
CA PHE A 267 4.10 16.94 21.61
C PHE A 267 2.90 17.83 21.27
N LEU A 268 2.72 18.19 19.99
CA LEU A 268 1.56 18.98 19.53
C LEU A 268 0.24 18.26 19.78
N ILE A 269 0.17 16.94 19.56
CA ILE A 269 -1.03 16.14 19.88
C ILE A 269 -1.39 16.28 21.36
N TYR A 270 -0.40 16.22 22.26
CA TYR A 270 -0.66 16.42 23.69
C TYR A 270 -1.17 17.83 24.00
N GLN A 271 -0.67 18.87 23.33
CA GLN A 271 -1.19 20.23 23.49
C GLN A 271 -2.64 20.34 22.97
N TRP A 272 -2.92 19.80 21.79
CA TRP A 272 -4.26 19.79 21.21
C TRP A 272 -5.27 19.08 22.11
N PHE A 273 -4.89 18.00 22.78
CA PHE A 273 -5.76 17.35 23.76
C PHE A 273 -6.24 18.26 24.90
N SER A 274 -5.47 19.29 25.24
CA SER A 274 -5.81 20.24 26.29
C SER A 274 -6.55 21.49 25.76
N GLU A 275 -6.37 21.81 24.48
CA GLU A 275 -6.85 23.06 23.89
C GLU A 275 -8.10 22.91 23.00
N ILE A 276 -8.37 21.70 22.53
CA ILE A 276 -9.45 21.43 21.57
C ILE A 276 -10.83 21.68 22.16
N LYS A 277 -11.62 22.48 21.44
CA LYS A 277 -12.98 22.90 21.73
C LYS A 277 -13.72 23.06 20.40
N GLU A 278 -15.04 23.18 20.46
CA GLU A 278 -15.85 23.33 19.26
C GLU A 278 -15.42 24.54 18.39
N SER A 279 -15.04 25.66 19.01
CA SER A 279 -14.67 26.88 18.30
C SER A 279 -13.32 26.84 17.56
N ASN A 280 -12.41 25.93 17.91
CA ASN A 280 -11.08 25.81 17.29
C ASN A 280 -10.86 24.43 16.65
N TYR A 281 -11.90 23.58 16.61
CA TYR A 281 -11.83 22.21 16.15
C TYR A 281 -11.28 22.10 14.73
N GLU A 282 -11.89 22.82 13.78
CA GLU A 282 -11.48 22.78 12.36
C GLU A 282 -10.02 23.18 12.17
N ARG A 283 -9.59 24.26 12.82
CA ARG A 283 -8.19 24.71 12.80
C ARG A 283 -7.24 23.64 13.32
N ILE A 284 -7.57 22.97 14.43
CA ILE A 284 -6.73 21.91 15.00
C ILE A 284 -6.70 20.69 14.07
N VAL A 285 -7.83 20.34 13.44
CA VAL A 285 -7.89 19.28 12.43
C VAL A 285 -6.99 19.59 11.24
N ASP A 286 -7.04 20.82 10.72
CA ASP A 286 -6.19 21.24 9.60
C ASP A 286 -4.70 21.15 9.96
N LEU A 287 -4.33 21.63 11.15
CA LEU A 287 -2.99 21.45 11.69
C LEU A 287 -2.63 19.96 11.83
N ALA A 288 -3.53 19.11 12.34
CA ALA A 288 -3.28 17.69 12.48
C ALA A 288 -3.09 16.97 11.13
N LYS A 289 -3.65 17.52 10.04
CA LYS A 289 -3.52 17.03 8.65
C LYS A 289 -2.27 17.51 7.93
N GLU A 290 -1.58 18.55 8.41
CA GLU A 290 -0.35 19.08 7.78
C GLU A 290 0.70 18.02 7.40
N PRO A 291 0.97 16.98 8.20
CA PRO A 291 1.94 15.95 7.82
C PRO A 291 1.58 15.20 6.53
N GLU A 292 0.33 15.23 6.06
CA GLU A 292 -0.10 14.64 4.78
C GLU A 292 0.67 15.20 3.59
N ASN A 293 1.04 16.47 3.67
CA ASN A 293 1.78 17.21 2.66
C ASN A 293 3.27 16.83 2.60
N ILE A 294 3.81 16.22 3.67
CA ILE A 294 5.19 15.74 3.71
C ILE A 294 5.32 14.46 2.89
N ARG A 295 5.79 14.56 1.64
CA ARG A 295 5.91 13.42 0.71
C ARG A 295 7.26 13.40 0.01
N GLY A 296 7.58 12.27 -0.61
CA GLY A 296 8.84 12.08 -1.35
C GLY A 296 10.02 11.63 -0.47
N PHE A 297 11.23 11.74 -1.02
CA PHE A 297 12.46 11.25 -0.41
C PHE A 297 13.59 12.29 -0.51
N GLY A 298 14.57 12.22 0.39
CA GLY A 298 15.75 13.08 0.40
C GLY A 298 15.36 14.57 0.39
N TYR A 299 15.96 15.34 -0.53
CA TYR A 299 15.74 16.79 -0.62
C TYR A 299 14.29 17.20 -0.87
N ILE A 300 13.50 16.37 -1.56
CA ILE A 300 12.07 16.65 -1.82
C ILE A 300 11.31 16.66 -0.49
N LYS A 301 11.54 15.64 0.35
CA LYS A 301 10.92 15.56 1.67
C LYS A 301 11.40 16.68 2.59
N LEU A 302 12.69 17.01 2.56
CA LEU A 302 13.25 18.12 3.33
C LEU A 302 12.59 19.46 2.98
N ASN A 303 12.36 19.71 1.69
CA ASN A 303 11.66 20.92 1.25
C ASN A 303 10.19 20.92 1.68
N SER A 304 9.49 19.79 1.59
CA SER A 304 8.11 19.68 2.10
C SER A 304 8.02 19.91 3.62
N ILE A 305 9.00 19.43 4.40
CA ILE A 305 9.04 19.69 5.85
C ILE A 305 9.20 21.19 6.12
N LYS A 306 10.09 21.88 5.39
CA LYS A 306 10.29 23.35 5.48
C LYS A 306 9.11 24.19 4.96
N GLN A 307 8.13 23.57 4.32
CA GLN A 307 6.93 24.27 3.85
C GLN A 307 5.76 24.03 4.81
N SER A 308 5.84 23.04 5.69
CA SER A 308 4.77 22.72 6.62
C SER A 308 4.70 23.76 7.73
N ALA A 309 3.48 24.21 8.03
CA ALA A 309 3.23 25.17 9.10
C ALA A 309 3.58 24.61 10.49
N LEU A 310 3.63 23.28 10.64
CA LEU A 310 3.93 22.63 11.93
C LEU A 310 5.42 22.57 12.27
N PHE A 311 6.30 22.59 11.28
CA PHE A 311 7.72 22.27 11.47
C PHE A 311 8.66 23.43 11.08
N ASN A 312 8.09 24.56 10.70
CA ASN A 312 8.80 25.81 10.46
C ASN A 312 9.20 26.51 11.76
#